data_AF-A8Y0R2-F1
#
_entry.id   AF-A8Y0R2-F1
#
_cell.length_a   1.000
_cell.length_b   1.000
_cell.length_c   1.000
_cell.angle_alpha   90.00
_cell.angle_beta   90.00
_cell.angle_gamma   90.00
#
_symmetry.space_group_name_H-M   'P 1'
#
loop_
_entity.id
_entity.type
_entity.pdbx_description
1 polymer ?
#
loop_
_entity_poly.entity_id
_entity_poly.type
_entity_poly.pdbx_seq_one_letter_code
_entity_poly.pdbx_strand_id
1 'polypeptide(L)'
;MMVVFGTPTVNQNANTFLNTDWNTCLQLCYQSVPCLLAWQSGSDCLTFNYTATGPVTQLQSGSVVAFKVDNPSSQCPNGTNPPTFNNKNATGSLSITDSTEDKTVTRISYETYLEGGIWHFGYTYAKSCPDGFNSNLRADGSIKCFRQWLPSDGGVFDHDRAVAICTEDFSSLAGITTQEDLTFVTNIVQALRYNVSSPNVYARIVGIRTNSCQGSPKSATCQSVKGFEFTDTTVQNFTYYNWLTNSSAQASTSDNCIVMVANGTNPITTDVRSCDADTPLPASIVICSRPAWV
;
A
#
# COMPACT_ATOMS: atom_id res chain seq x y z
N MET A 1 -19.44 -12.11 -14.44
CA MET A 1 -19.01 -13.49 -14.09
C MET A 1 -19.47 -14.44 -15.18
N MET A 2 -18.70 -15.49 -15.48
CA MET A 2 -19.03 -16.50 -16.50
C MET A 2 -19.68 -17.70 -15.83
N VAL A 3 -20.94 -17.98 -16.16
CA VAL A 3 -21.72 -19.10 -15.58
C VAL A 3 -21.59 -20.33 -16.47
N VAL A 4 -21.22 -21.48 -15.88
CA VAL A 4 -21.03 -22.75 -16.59
C VAL A 4 -21.51 -23.91 -15.73
N PHE A 5 -21.74 -25.06 -16.37
CA PHE A 5 -22.02 -26.30 -15.64
C PHE A 5 -20.72 -26.86 -15.04
N GLY A 6 -20.72 -27.05 -13.72
CA GLY A 6 -19.56 -27.56 -13.01
C GLY A 6 -19.84 -27.75 -11.52
N THR A 7 -18.90 -28.40 -10.84
CA THR A 7 -18.97 -28.60 -9.38
C THR A 7 -17.57 -28.54 -8.78
N PRO A 8 -17.33 -27.72 -7.75
CA PRO A 8 -16.06 -27.72 -7.03
C PRO A 8 -15.76 -29.11 -6.44
N THR A 9 -14.52 -29.59 -6.58
CA THR A 9 -14.13 -30.90 -6.03
C THR A 9 -13.95 -30.86 -4.52
N VAL A 10 -13.70 -29.67 -3.98
CA VAL A 10 -13.53 -29.40 -2.55
C VAL A 10 -14.24 -28.08 -2.21
N ASN A 11 -14.85 -28.02 -1.03
CA ASN A 11 -15.54 -26.83 -0.52
C ASN A 11 -14.95 -26.31 0.81
N GLN A 12 -13.77 -26.77 1.21
CA GLN A 12 -13.10 -26.31 2.41
C GLN A 12 -12.78 -24.81 2.30
N ASN A 13 -13.02 -24.08 3.38
CA ASN A 13 -12.75 -22.63 3.51
C ASN A 13 -13.54 -21.73 2.54
N ALA A 14 -14.56 -22.25 1.86
CA ALA A 14 -15.52 -21.41 1.15
C ALA A 14 -16.34 -20.60 2.16
N ASN A 15 -16.70 -19.37 1.79
CA ASN A 15 -17.69 -18.60 2.53
C ASN A 15 -19.07 -19.10 2.14
N THR A 16 -19.82 -19.59 3.13
CA THR A 16 -21.17 -20.14 2.94
C THR A 16 -22.23 -19.12 3.38
N PHE A 17 -23.17 -18.85 2.48
CA PHE A 17 -24.35 -18.04 2.73
C PHE A 17 -25.59 -18.93 2.61
N LEU A 18 -26.27 -19.14 3.73
CA LEU A 18 -27.43 -20.03 3.81
C LEU A 18 -28.64 -19.41 3.11
N ASN A 19 -29.48 -20.23 2.48
CA ASN A 19 -30.76 -19.82 1.87
C ASN A 19 -30.62 -18.61 0.93
N THR A 20 -29.54 -18.57 0.16
CA THR A 20 -29.20 -17.46 -0.74
C THR A 20 -29.47 -17.89 -2.17
N ASP A 21 -30.33 -17.14 -2.88
CA ASP A 21 -30.64 -17.42 -4.27
C ASP A 21 -29.43 -17.15 -5.18
N TRP A 22 -29.46 -17.74 -6.38
CA TRP A 22 -28.33 -17.72 -7.29
C TRP A 22 -27.93 -16.31 -7.75
N ASN A 23 -28.89 -15.42 -8.00
CA ASN A 23 -28.57 -14.06 -8.45
C ASN A 23 -27.91 -13.26 -7.34
N THR A 24 -28.37 -13.42 -6.10
CA THR A 24 -27.73 -12.83 -4.92
C THR A 24 -26.33 -13.41 -4.72
N CYS A 25 -26.15 -14.72 -4.90
CA CYS A 25 -24.85 -15.38 -4.83
C CYS A 25 -23.83 -14.80 -5.82
N LEU A 26 -24.26 -14.62 -7.08
CA LEU A 26 -23.46 -13.99 -8.12
C LEU A 26 -23.05 -12.56 -7.74
N GLN A 27 -23.98 -11.76 -7.21
CA GLN A 27 -23.70 -10.39 -6.80
C GLN A 27 -22.70 -10.33 -5.64
N LEU A 28 -22.86 -11.19 -4.63
CA LEU A 28 -21.93 -11.27 -3.50
C LEU A 28 -20.50 -11.54 -3.98
N CYS A 29 -20.31 -12.51 -4.88
CA CYS A 29 -18.98 -12.79 -5.42
C CYS A 29 -18.47 -11.69 -6.37
N TYR A 30 -19.34 -11.14 -7.21
CA TYR A 30 -18.95 -10.10 -8.15
C TYR A 30 -18.44 -8.84 -7.43
N GLN A 31 -19.14 -8.41 -6.38
CA GLN A 31 -18.79 -7.22 -5.60
C GLN A 31 -17.64 -7.47 -4.62
N SER A 32 -17.47 -8.70 -4.15
CA SER A 32 -16.35 -9.08 -3.29
C SER A 32 -15.04 -9.11 -4.09
N VAL A 33 -14.10 -8.22 -3.75
CA VAL A 33 -12.75 -8.19 -4.34
C VAL A 33 -12.05 -9.55 -4.27
N PRO A 34 -12.00 -10.26 -3.12
CA PRO A 34 -11.26 -11.53 -3.04
C PRO A 34 -11.96 -12.71 -3.74
N CYS A 35 -13.25 -12.60 -4.12
CA CYS A 35 -13.99 -13.74 -4.66
C CYS A 35 -13.63 -14.04 -6.12
N LEU A 36 -13.41 -15.32 -6.42
CA LEU A 36 -13.05 -15.84 -7.74
C LEU A 36 -14.11 -16.79 -8.32
N LEU A 37 -14.81 -17.53 -7.47
CA LEU A 37 -15.78 -18.54 -7.87
C LEU A 37 -17.01 -18.45 -6.97
N ALA A 38 -18.20 -18.59 -7.56
CA ALA A 38 -19.45 -18.81 -6.85
C ALA A 38 -20.06 -20.15 -7.26
N TRP A 39 -20.70 -20.84 -6.31
CA TRP A 39 -21.33 -22.13 -6.53
C TRP A 39 -22.65 -22.20 -5.76
N GLN A 40 -23.72 -22.61 -6.44
CA GLN A 40 -25.00 -22.90 -5.80
C GLN A 40 -25.04 -24.38 -5.40
N SER A 41 -25.04 -24.65 -4.10
CA SER A 41 -25.18 -25.99 -3.53
C SER A 41 -26.54 -26.11 -2.83
N GLY A 42 -27.55 -26.58 -3.56
CA GLY A 42 -28.92 -26.60 -3.06
C GLY A 42 -29.45 -25.17 -2.86
N SER A 43 -29.92 -24.85 -1.64
CA SER A 43 -30.38 -23.50 -1.26
C SER A 43 -29.24 -22.56 -0.88
N ASP A 44 -28.02 -23.07 -0.74
CA ASP A 44 -26.91 -22.31 -0.18
C ASP A 44 -25.96 -21.83 -1.26
N CYS A 45 -25.40 -20.64 -1.03
CA CYS A 45 -24.39 -20.04 -1.88
C CYS A 45 -23.01 -20.23 -1.24
N LEU A 46 -22.07 -20.79 -1.99
CA LEU A 46 -20.67 -20.87 -1.59
C LEU A 46 -19.86 -19.95 -2.50
N THR A 47 -19.01 -19.12 -1.89
CA THR A 47 -18.08 -18.25 -2.60
C THR A 47 -16.64 -18.57 -2.19
N PHE A 48 -15.74 -18.55 -3.16
CA PHE A 48 -14.36 -18.98 -2.98
C PHE A 48 -13.41 -17.85 -3.33
N ASN A 49 -12.41 -17.62 -2.48
CA ASN A 49 -11.33 -16.69 -2.75
C ASN A 49 -10.08 -17.43 -3.28
N TYR A 50 -9.02 -16.71 -3.60
CA TYR A 50 -7.76 -17.30 -4.10
C TYR A 50 -7.09 -18.31 -3.15
N THR A 51 -7.40 -18.30 -1.85
CA THR A 51 -6.89 -19.28 -0.88
C THR A 51 -7.77 -20.51 -0.72
N ALA A 52 -9.04 -20.44 -1.12
CA ALA A 52 -10.05 -21.48 -0.93
C ALA A 52 -10.50 -22.12 -2.26
N THR A 53 -10.18 -21.50 -3.39
CA THR A 53 -10.62 -22.01 -4.70
C THR A 53 -9.83 -23.26 -5.06
N GLY A 54 -10.53 -24.39 -5.17
CA GLY A 54 -9.99 -25.66 -5.62
C GLY A 54 -10.39 -25.99 -7.07
N PRO A 55 -9.99 -27.18 -7.56
CA PRO A 55 -10.39 -27.64 -8.89
C PRO A 55 -11.92 -27.72 -9.04
N VAL A 56 -12.40 -27.54 -10.26
CA VAL A 56 -13.83 -27.61 -10.60
C VAL A 56 -14.03 -28.63 -11.70
N THR A 57 -14.82 -29.67 -11.43
CA THR A 57 -15.18 -30.67 -12.43
C THR A 57 -16.15 -30.08 -13.44
N GLN A 58 -15.83 -30.19 -14.73
CA GLN A 58 -16.72 -29.78 -15.82
C GLN A 58 -17.92 -30.72 -15.92
N LEU A 59 -19.12 -30.15 -16.04
CA LEU A 59 -20.36 -30.90 -16.25
C LEU A 59 -21.01 -30.49 -17.56
N GLN A 60 -21.90 -31.33 -18.09
CA GLN A 60 -22.72 -31.00 -19.25
C GLN A 60 -24.08 -30.39 -18.88
N SER A 61 -24.56 -30.66 -17.67
CA SER A 61 -25.84 -30.16 -17.14
C SER A 61 -25.87 -30.26 -15.61
N GLY A 62 -26.90 -29.70 -14.98
CA GLY A 62 -27.12 -29.81 -13.54
C GLY A 62 -26.49 -28.66 -12.76
N SER A 63 -25.53 -28.97 -11.89
CA SER A 63 -24.92 -27.98 -11.00
C SER A 63 -24.18 -26.89 -11.79
N VAL A 64 -24.29 -25.65 -11.31
CA VAL A 64 -23.72 -24.47 -11.96
C VAL A 64 -22.74 -23.77 -11.03
N VAL A 65 -21.67 -23.26 -11.65
CA VAL A 65 -20.66 -22.42 -11.01
C VAL A 65 -20.49 -21.15 -11.83
N ALA A 66 -19.97 -20.11 -11.19
CA ALA A 66 -19.64 -18.86 -11.86
C ALA A 66 -18.21 -18.45 -11.60
N PHE A 67 -17.43 -18.27 -12.66
CA PHE A 67 -16.05 -17.81 -12.59
C PHE A 67 -16.00 -16.28 -12.74
N LYS A 68 -15.22 -15.62 -11.89
CA LYS A 68 -14.83 -14.22 -12.09
C LYS A 68 -13.60 -14.22 -12.98
N VAL A 69 -13.72 -13.68 -14.18
CA VAL A 69 -12.64 -13.63 -15.18
C VAL A 69 -12.63 -12.24 -15.81
N ASP A 70 -11.47 -11.79 -16.23
CA ASP A 70 -11.31 -10.55 -16.97
C ASP A 70 -11.94 -10.71 -18.35
N ASN A 71 -12.73 -9.72 -18.75
CA ASN A 71 -13.28 -9.63 -20.10
C ASN A 71 -12.89 -8.27 -20.68
N PRO A 72 -11.87 -8.20 -21.56
CA PRO A 72 -11.47 -6.95 -22.19
C PRO A 72 -12.49 -6.45 -23.23
N SER A 73 -13.46 -7.29 -23.61
CA SER A 73 -14.54 -6.97 -24.54
C SER A 73 -15.81 -6.55 -23.79
N SER A 74 -16.63 -5.70 -24.41
CA SER A 74 -18.01 -5.44 -23.96
C SER A 74 -18.98 -6.60 -24.24
N GLN A 75 -18.52 -7.63 -24.96
CA GLN A 75 -19.30 -8.81 -25.30
C GLN A 75 -18.78 -10.04 -24.57
N CYS A 76 -19.66 -10.99 -24.27
CA CYS A 76 -19.26 -12.28 -23.72
C CYS A 76 -18.31 -13.01 -24.70
N PRO A 77 -17.22 -13.61 -24.22
CA PRO A 77 -16.37 -14.43 -25.06
C PRO A 77 -17.16 -15.62 -25.63
N ASN A 78 -16.85 -15.99 -26.87
CA ASN A 78 -17.48 -17.10 -27.58
C ASN A 78 -16.46 -18.22 -27.84
N GLY A 79 -16.89 -19.47 -27.75
CA GLY A 79 -16.04 -20.64 -27.99
C GLY A 79 -16.53 -21.89 -27.27
N THR A 80 -15.77 -22.97 -27.40
CA THR A 80 -16.00 -24.21 -26.65
C THR A 80 -15.38 -24.17 -25.26
N ASN A 81 -15.85 -25.02 -24.35
CA ASN A 81 -15.26 -25.22 -23.01
C ASN A 81 -15.16 -23.97 -22.12
N PRO A 82 -16.23 -23.17 -21.94
CA PRO A 82 -16.21 -22.05 -21.01
C PRO A 82 -15.87 -22.53 -19.57
N PRO A 83 -15.13 -21.78 -18.75
CA PRO A 83 -14.65 -20.41 -18.99
C PRO A 83 -13.40 -20.34 -19.90
N THR A 84 -12.78 -21.48 -20.25
CA THR A 84 -11.60 -21.58 -21.11
C THR A 84 -11.98 -21.66 -22.59
N PHE A 85 -12.40 -20.54 -23.15
CA PHE A 85 -12.93 -20.48 -24.52
C PHE A 85 -11.91 -20.93 -25.56
N ASN A 86 -12.23 -22.01 -26.28
CA ASN A 86 -11.35 -22.64 -27.27
C ASN A 86 -10.01 -23.10 -26.66
N ASN A 87 -10.05 -23.62 -25.43
CA ASN A 87 -8.89 -24.09 -24.66
C ASN A 87 -7.83 -23.00 -24.40
N LYS A 88 -8.20 -21.72 -24.50
CA LYS A 88 -7.38 -20.63 -23.99
C LYS A 88 -7.69 -20.45 -22.51
N ASN A 89 -6.64 -20.28 -21.71
CA ASN A 89 -6.79 -20.02 -20.29
C ASN A 89 -7.62 -18.74 -20.08
N ALA A 90 -8.57 -18.81 -19.16
CA ALA A 90 -9.26 -17.61 -18.70
C ALA A 90 -8.37 -16.93 -17.68
N THR A 91 -8.23 -15.61 -17.74
CA THR A 91 -7.37 -14.87 -16.80
C THR A 91 -8.21 -13.96 -15.93
N GLY A 92 -7.66 -13.59 -14.79
CA GLY A 92 -8.21 -12.52 -13.97
C GLY A 92 -7.15 -11.89 -13.09
N SER A 93 -7.48 -10.73 -12.52
CA SER A 93 -6.62 -10.10 -11.54
C SER A 93 -7.42 -9.44 -10.43
N LEU A 94 -6.83 -9.40 -9.23
CA LEU A 94 -7.37 -8.68 -8.10
C LEU A 94 -6.24 -8.05 -7.29
N SER A 95 -6.57 -6.98 -6.58
CA SER A 95 -5.67 -6.35 -5.61
C SER A 95 -6.27 -6.51 -4.23
N ILE A 96 -5.63 -7.29 -3.38
CA ILE A 96 -6.00 -7.38 -1.96
C ILE A 96 -5.10 -6.45 -1.15
N THR A 97 -5.65 -5.79 -0.16
CA THR A 97 -4.85 -5.22 0.92
C THR A 97 -4.79 -6.28 2.00
N ASP A 98 -3.61 -6.84 2.24
CA ASP A 98 -3.44 -7.78 3.34
C ASP A 98 -3.71 -7.06 4.67
N SER A 99 -4.39 -7.74 5.60
CA SER A 99 -4.67 -7.22 6.93
C SER A 99 -3.54 -7.50 7.93
N THR A 100 -2.40 -8.02 7.46
CA THR A 100 -1.17 -8.14 8.25
C THR A 100 -0.65 -6.78 8.75
N GLU A 101 0.32 -6.81 9.66
CA GLU A 101 0.93 -5.60 10.24
C GLU A 101 1.44 -4.64 9.16
N ASP A 102 2.02 -5.18 8.08
CA ASP A 102 2.60 -4.42 6.98
C ASP A 102 1.54 -3.84 6.00
N LYS A 103 0.25 -4.17 6.18
CA LYS A 103 -0.88 -3.73 5.34
C LYS A 103 -0.60 -3.72 3.84
N THR A 104 0.14 -4.72 3.37
CA THR A 104 0.73 -4.68 2.03
C THR A 104 -0.34 -4.94 0.98
N VAL A 105 -0.42 -4.07 -0.03
CA VAL A 105 -1.28 -4.35 -1.19
C VAL A 105 -0.61 -5.42 -2.05
N THR A 106 -1.29 -6.53 -2.30
CA THR A 106 -0.81 -7.63 -3.15
C THR A 106 -1.69 -7.73 -4.39
N ARG A 107 -1.09 -7.64 -5.57
CA ARG A 107 -1.75 -7.98 -6.82
C ARG A 107 -1.65 -9.48 -7.02
N ILE A 108 -2.80 -10.11 -7.20
CA ILE A 108 -2.92 -11.52 -7.52
C ILE A 108 -3.42 -11.62 -8.94
N SER A 109 -2.59 -12.13 -9.82
CA SER A 109 -3.00 -12.56 -11.16
C SER A 109 -3.28 -14.04 -11.11
N TYR A 110 -4.40 -14.44 -11.70
CA TYR A 110 -4.78 -15.85 -11.76
C TYR A 110 -5.18 -16.25 -13.15
N GLU A 111 -5.00 -17.53 -13.44
CA GLU A 111 -5.48 -18.16 -14.64
C GLU A 111 -6.29 -19.42 -14.30
N THR A 112 -7.32 -19.67 -15.10
CA THR A 112 -8.08 -20.91 -15.10
C THR A 112 -7.76 -21.67 -16.38
N TYR A 113 -7.33 -22.91 -16.24
CA TYR A 113 -7.00 -23.79 -17.36
C TYR A 113 -7.73 -25.13 -17.24
N LEU A 114 -8.02 -25.76 -18.37
CA LEU A 114 -8.77 -27.02 -18.45
C LEU A 114 -7.82 -28.18 -18.74
N GLU A 115 -7.81 -29.19 -17.87
CA GLU A 115 -7.07 -30.43 -18.05
C GLU A 115 -7.95 -31.62 -17.67
N GLY A 116 -8.11 -32.60 -18.56
CA GLY A 116 -8.86 -33.82 -18.25
C GLY A 116 -10.33 -33.62 -17.81
N GLY A 117 -10.99 -32.54 -18.25
CA GLY A 117 -12.36 -32.22 -17.82
C GLY A 117 -12.44 -31.55 -16.43
N ILE A 118 -11.31 -31.06 -15.91
CA ILE A 118 -11.21 -30.36 -14.63
C ILE A 118 -10.60 -28.98 -14.88
N TRP A 119 -11.25 -27.94 -14.38
CA TRP A 119 -10.67 -26.61 -14.34
C TRP A 119 -9.79 -26.44 -13.11
N HIS A 120 -8.56 -26.01 -13.33
CA HIS A 120 -7.56 -25.72 -12.31
C HIS A 120 -7.28 -24.22 -12.26
N PHE A 121 -6.72 -23.76 -11.15
CA PHE A 121 -6.34 -22.36 -10.95
C PHE A 121 -4.83 -22.25 -10.74
N GLY A 122 -4.17 -21.39 -11.51
CA GLY A 122 -2.80 -20.94 -11.30
C GLY A 122 -2.79 -19.53 -10.73
N TYR A 123 -1.87 -19.24 -9.81
CA TYR A 123 -1.77 -17.93 -9.15
C TYR A 123 -0.36 -17.38 -9.22
N THR A 124 -0.24 -16.09 -9.48
CA THR A 124 0.99 -15.31 -9.35
C THR A 124 0.74 -14.14 -8.41
N TYR A 125 1.67 -13.93 -7.47
CA TYR A 125 1.58 -12.92 -6.43
C TYR A 125 2.66 -11.86 -6.66
N ALA A 126 2.24 -10.60 -6.65
CA ALA A 126 3.14 -9.46 -6.64
C ALA A 126 2.78 -8.59 -5.43
N LYS A 127 3.72 -8.43 -4.49
CA LYS A 127 3.57 -7.45 -3.40
C LYS A 127 3.89 -6.06 -3.95
N SER A 128 3.08 -5.08 -3.56
CA SER A 128 3.33 -3.67 -3.92
C SER A 128 4.56 -3.13 -3.21
N CYS A 129 4.83 -3.57 -1.99
CA CYS A 129 5.97 -3.15 -1.19
C CYS A 129 6.82 -4.37 -0.77
N PRO A 130 8.15 -4.21 -0.71
CA PRO A 130 9.02 -5.23 -0.12
C PRO A 130 8.69 -5.50 1.35
N ASP A 131 9.13 -6.63 1.88
CA ASP A 131 8.91 -6.99 3.29
C ASP A 131 9.47 -5.90 4.24
N GLY A 132 8.70 -5.58 5.27
CA GLY A 132 9.00 -4.50 6.21
C GLY A 132 8.63 -3.09 5.75
N PHE A 133 8.08 -2.93 4.53
CA PHE A 133 7.48 -1.68 4.07
C PHE A 133 5.94 -1.77 4.10
N ASN A 134 5.33 -0.73 4.67
CA ASN A 134 3.89 -0.55 4.66
C ASN A 134 3.41 0.10 3.37
N SER A 135 2.27 -0.37 2.83
CA SER A 135 1.64 0.24 1.67
C SER A 135 0.70 1.39 2.04
N ASN A 136 0.85 2.53 1.37
CA ASN A 136 -0.11 3.63 1.39
C ASN A 136 -0.80 3.76 0.03
N LEU A 137 -2.06 3.34 -0.07
CA LEU A 137 -2.88 3.50 -1.27
C LEU A 137 -3.47 4.92 -1.32
N ARG A 138 -3.24 5.62 -2.43
CA ARG A 138 -3.72 6.98 -2.66
C ARG A 138 -5.04 6.98 -3.44
N ALA A 139 -5.77 8.09 -3.40
CA ALA A 139 -7.05 8.22 -4.10
C ALA A 139 -6.97 8.02 -5.62
N ASP A 140 -5.81 8.30 -6.24
CA ASP A 140 -5.57 8.09 -7.67
C ASP A 140 -5.21 6.64 -8.03
N GLY A 141 -5.16 5.74 -7.04
CA GLY A 141 -4.80 4.33 -7.20
C GLY A 141 -3.29 4.07 -7.18
N SER A 142 -2.44 5.10 -7.10
CA SER A 142 -1.01 4.91 -6.90
C SER A 142 -0.69 4.47 -5.46
N ILE A 143 0.44 3.77 -5.29
CA ILE A 143 0.86 3.24 -3.99
C ILE A 143 2.27 3.74 -3.70
N LYS A 144 2.48 4.21 -2.47
CA LYS A 144 3.80 4.54 -1.93
C LYS A 144 4.12 3.64 -0.75
N CYS A 145 5.35 3.14 -0.70
CA CYS A 145 5.81 2.25 0.35
C CYS A 145 6.56 3.06 1.40
N PHE A 146 6.30 2.81 2.68
CA PHE A 146 6.93 3.50 3.80
C PHE A 146 7.52 2.53 4.80
N ARG A 147 8.68 2.88 5.36
CA ARG A 147 9.31 2.11 6.45
C ARG A 147 9.87 3.07 7.49
N GLN A 148 9.76 2.68 8.74
CA GLN A 148 10.23 3.43 9.89
C GLN A 148 11.47 2.79 10.51
N TRP A 149 12.30 3.62 11.13
CA TRP A 149 13.43 3.18 11.93
C TRP A 149 13.48 3.90 13.27
N LEU A 150 13.79 3.14 14.31
CA LEU A 150 14.04 3.61 15.67
C LEU A 150 15.46 3.23 16.09
N PRO A 151 16.12 3.99 16.97
CA PRO A 151 17.43 3.66 17.49
C PRO A 151 17.33 2.46 18.44
N SER A 152 18.16 1.44 18.24
CA SER A 152 18.19 0.25 19.11
C SER A 152 18.80 0.52 20.49
N ASP A 153 19.61 1.57 20.60
CA ASP A 153 20.36 1.97 21.80
C ASP A 153 19.78 3.22 22.48
N GLY A 154 18.61 3.70 22.02
CA GLY A 154 18.01 4.95 22.49
C GLY A 154 18.74 6.22 22.02
N GLY A 155 19.64 6.12 21.04
CA GLY A 155 20.32 7.24 20.41
C GLY A 155 19.43 8.16 19.56
N VAL A 156 20.07 8.95 18.71
CA VAL A 156 19.41 9.90 17.80
C VAL A 156 20.00 9.80 16.41
N PHE A 157 19.24 10.21 15.40
CA PHE A 157 19.65 10.24 14.01
C PHE A 157 19.91 11.68 13.57
N ASP A 158 21.16 11.98 13.21
CA ASP A 158 21.43 13.11 12.32
C ASP A 158 20.87 12.83 10.91
N HIS A 159 20.83 13.87 10.08
CA HIS A 159 20.27 13.78 8.73
C HIS A 159 21.02 12.79 7.85
N ASP A 160 22.35 12.79 7.88
CA ASP A 160 23.16 11.96 6.98
C ASP A 160 23.03 10.47 7.33
N ARG A 161 22.96 10.14 8.62
CA ARG A 161 22.65 8.78 9.06
C ARG A 161 21.24 8.37 8.64
N ALA A 162 20.27 9.26 8.74
CA ALA A 162 18.91 8.99 8.29
C ALA A 162 18.84 8.72 6.77
N VAL A 163 19.58 9.50 5.96
CA VAL A 163 19.73 9.27 4.51
C VAL A 163 20.40 7.92 4.24
N ALA A 164 21.49 7.61 4.95
CA ALA A 164 22.22 6.35 4.78
C ALA A 164 21.31 5.14 5.05
N ILE A 165 20.55 5.16 6.15
CA ILE A 165 19.60 4.09 6.49
C ILE A 165 18.57 3.87 5.38
N CYS A 166 17.96 4.94 4.86
CA CYS A 166 16.99 4.77 3.77
C CYS A 166 17.65 4.27 2.48
N THR A 167 18.87 4.73 2.19
CA THR A 167 19.60 4.33 0.98
C THR A 167 20.02 2.85 1.03
N GLU A 168 20.46 2.35 2.20
CA GLU A 168 20.76 0.93 2.44
C GLU A 168 19.56 0.01 2.11
N ASP A 169 18.34 0.53 2.27
CA ASP A 169 17.06 -0.13 1.98
C ASP A 169 16.52 0.13 0.56
N PHE A 170 17.35 0.68 -0.34
CA PHE A 170 16.95 1.10 -1.69
C PHE A 170 15.73 2.03 -1.67
N SER A 171 15.73 2.98 -0.74
CA SER A 171 14.66 3.94 -0.52
C SER A 171 15.24 5.34 -0.29
N SER A 172 14.36 6.31 -0.05
CA SER A 172 14.74 7.70 0.26
C SER A 172 14.08 8.15 1.53
N LEU A 173 14.55 9.24 2.13
CA LEU A 173 13.81 9.90 3.19
C LEU A 173 12.41 10.29 2.65
N ALA A 174 11.35 9.96 3.39
CA ALA A 174 9.96 10.11 2.99
C ALA A 174 9.49 11.55 2.69
N GLY A 175 9.27 11.85 1.41
CA GLY A 175 8.53 13.04 0.97
C GLY A 175 7.02 12.89 1.13
N ILE A 176 6.34 14.01 1.42
CA ILE A 176 4.87 14.08 1.56
C ILE A 176 4.32 14.72 0.29
N THR A 177 3.64 13.95 -0.55
CA THR A 177 3.18 14.41 -1.88
C THR A 177 1.68 14.45 -2.03
N THR A 178 0.94 13.76 -1.15
CA THR A 178 -0.53 13.77 -1.10
C THR A 178 -1.03 13.91 0.34
N GLN A 179 -2.34 14.16 0.49
CA GLN A 179 -2.98 14.20 1.81
C GLN A 179 -2.94 12.83 2.51
N GLU A 180 -3.01 11.74 1.76
CA GLU A 180 -2.88 10.37 2.26
C GLU A 180 -1.47 10.13 2.81
N ASP A 181 -0.42 10.61 2.13
CA ASP A 181 0.95 10.53 2.65
C ASP A 181 1.06 11.27 4.00
N LEU A 182 0.54 12.50 4.09
CA LEU A 182 0.57 13.27 5.35
C LEU A 182 -0.12 12.50 6.47
N THR A 183 -1.34 12.01 6.20
CA THR A 183 -2.14 11.26 7.18
C THR A 183 -1.41 9.99 7.63
N PHE A 184 -0.85 9.26 6.67
CA PHE A 184 -0.14 8.01 6.92
C PHE A 184 1.12 8.23 7.77
N VAL A 185 2.00 9.16 7.36
CA VAL A 185 3.24 9.45 8.10
C VAL A 185 2.95 10.05 9.48
N THR A 186 1.93 10.91 9.60
CA THR A 186 1.48 11.46 10.88
C THR A 186 1.06 10.36 11.85
N ASN A 187 0.26 9.39 11.38
CA ASN A 187 -0.18 8.27 12.19
C ASN A 187 1.00 7.38 12.63
N ILE A 188 1.97 7.15 11.74
CA ILE A 188 3.20 6.42 12.10
C ILE A 188 3.97 7.16 13.20
N VAL A 189 4.24 8.45 13.02
CA VAL A 189 4.99 9.24 14.03
C VAL A 189 4.23 9.28 15.36
N GLN A 190 2.90 9.40 15.32
CA GLN A 190 2.07 9.40 16.53
C GLN A 190 2.10 8.07 17.27
N ALA A 191 2.20 6.93 16.57
CA ALA A 191 2.34 5.63 17.20
C ALA A 191 3.76 5.44 17.77
N LEU A 192 4.79 5.78 16.98
CA LEU A 192 6.19 5.50 17.30
C LEU A 192 6.78 6.37 18.41
N ARG A 193 6.27 7.59 18.62
CA ARG A 193 6.77 8.47 19.70
C ARG A 193 6.72 7.82 21.09
N TYR A 194 5.87 6.82 21.31
CA TYR A 194 5.80 6.10 22.59
C TYR A 194 6.76 4.91 22.69
N ASN A 195 7.48 4.60 21.62
CA ASN A 195 8.45 3.51 21.54
C ASN A 195 9.91 3.99 21.59
N VAL A 196 10.12 5.28 21.86
CA VAL A 196 11.43 5.91 22.03
C VAL A 196 11.54 6.51 23.43
N SER A 197 12.77 6.84 23.85
CA SER A 197 13.06 7.32 25.21
C SER A 197 12.30 8.59 25.62
N SER A 198 11.87 9.41 24.65
CA SER A 198 11.07 10.62 24.88
C SER A 198 9.91 10.69 23.89
N PRO A 199 8.65 10.90 24.35
CA PRO A 199 7.50 11.09 23.48
C PRO A 199 7.47 12.46 22.80
N ASN A 200 8.38 13.38 23.18
CA ASN A 200 8.62 14.62 22.47
C ASN A 200 9.87 14.41 21.61
N VAL A 201 9.67 14.30 20.29
CA VAL A 201 10.66 13.74 19.37
C VAL A 201 10.53 14.40 18.00
N TYR A 202 11.63 14.46 17.26
CA TYR A 202 11.63 14.75 15.83
C TYR A 202 11.67 13.45 15.01
N ALA A 203 10.89 13.43 13.94
CA ALA A 203 11.02 12.42 12.89
C ALA A 203 11.70 13.02 11.66
N ARG A 204 12.81 12.40 11.24
CA ARG A 204 13.51 12.72 9.99
C ARG A 204 12.64 12.22 8.84
N ILE A 205 12.17 13.14 8.00
CA ILE A 205 11.29 12.81 6.88
C ILE A 205 11.90 13.11 5.54
N VAL A 206 12.38 14.32 5.22
CA VAL A 206 12.93 14.65 3.90
C VAL A 206 13.63 15.99 3.97
N GLY A 207 14.42 16.34 2.96
CA GLY A 207 14.74 17.73 2.65
C GLY A 207 15.82 18.33 3.55
N ILE A 208 16.92 18.74 2.92
CA ILE A 208 17.92 19.62 3.53
C ILE A 208 17.98 20.93 2.75
N ARG A 209 18.12 22.05 3.43
CA ARG A 209 18.19 23.36 2.80
C ARG A 209 19.46 23.46 1.94
N THR A 210 19.31 23.93 0.71
CA THR A 210 20.43 24.24 -0.20
C THR A 210 21.39 25.24 0.44
N ASN A 211 22.68 25.15 0.12
CA ASN A 211 23.71 26.04 0.67
C ASN A 211 23.36 27.55 0.52
N SER A 212 22.80 27.95 -0.63
CA SER A 212 22.38 29.34 -0.87
C SER A 212 21.25 29.81 0.05
N CYS A 213 20.45 28.89 0.57
CA CYS A 213 19.30 29.21 1.40
C CYS A 213 19.60 29.16 2.91
N GLN A 214 20.68 28.51 3.34
CA GLN A 214 21.06 28.39 4.76
C GLN A 214 21.28 29.74 5.43
N GLY A 215 21.91 30.71 4.75
CA GLY A 215 22.13 32.05 5.28
C GLY A 215 20.94 33.02 5.10
N SER A 216 19.98 32.71 4.24
CA SER A 216 18.87 33.61 3.90
C SER A 216 17.57 32.85 3.62
N PRO A 217 17.00 32.15 4.62
CA PRO A 217 15.89 31.22 4.42
C PRO A 217 14.56 31.91 4.05
N LYS A 218 14.44 33.22 4.29
CA LYS A 218 13.21 34.00 4.11
C LYS A 218 12.95 34.46 2.67
N SER A 219 13.87 34.25 1.72
CA SER A 219 13.58 34.61 0.32
C SER A 219 12.47 33.72 -0.26
N ALA A 220 11.75 34.20 -1.27
CA ALA A 220 10.67 33.44 -1.90
C ALA A 220 11.15 32.10 -2.47
N THR A 221 12.36 32.07 -3.05
CA THR A 221 12.99 30.83 -3.55
C THR A 221 13.25 29.86 -2.40
N CYS A 222 13.80 30.35 -1.28
CA CYS A 222 14.15 29.52 -0.12
C CYS A 222 12.95 29.03 0.71
N GLN A 223 11.78 29.64 0.53
CA GLN A 223 10.51 29.18 1.06
C GLN A 223 9.84 28.11 0.18
N SER A 224 10.30 27.92 -1.05
CA SER A 224 9.76 26.93 -1.98
C SER A 224 10.56 25.63 -1.93
N VAL A 225 10.09 24.60 -2.65
CA VAL A 225 10.85 23.36 -2.86
C VAL A 225 12.22 23.60 -3.50
N LYS A 226 12.42 24.70 -4.24
CA LYS A 226 13.73 25.06 -4.80
C LYS A 226 14.76 25.46 -3.74
N GLY A 227 14.31 25.75 -2.52
CA GLY A 227 15.19 26.07 -1.39
C GLY A 227 15.84 24.86 -0.75
N PHE A 228 15.43 23.64 -1.14
CA PHE A 228 15.80 22.39 -0.50
C PHE A 228 16.26 21.36 -1.53
N GLU A 229 17.13 20.46 -1.08
CA GLU A 229 17.53 19.25 -1.78
C GLU A 229 16.79 18.07 -1.15
N PHE A 230 16.17 17.24 -1.99
CA PHE A 230 15.38 16.09 -1.54
C PHE A 230 16.00 14.80 -2.07
N THR A 231 16.07 13.78 -1.21
CA THR A 231 16.37 12.42 -1.65
C THR A 231 15.15 11.80 -2.35
N ASP A 232 13.94 12.11 -1.87
CA ASP A 232 12.70 11.80 -2.58
C ASP A 232 12.37 12.87 -3.63
N THR A 233 12.67 12.55 -4.89
CA THR A 233 12.48 13.45 -6.05
C THR A 233 11.01 13.67 -6.43
N THR A 234 10.06 12.98 -5.78
CA THR A 234 8.62 13.16 -6.03
C THR A 234 8.04 14.41 -5.34
N VAL A 235 8.79 15.06 -4.44
CA VAL A 235 8.36 16.30 -3.77
C VAL A 235 8.34 17.48 -4.75
N GLN A 236 7.14 17.90 -5.17
CA GLN A 236 6.96 19.00 -6.13
C GLN A 236 6.49 20.31 -5.48
N ASN A 237 5.88 20.25 -4.30
CA ASN A 237 5.39 21.42 -3.57
C ASN A 237 5.23 21.09 -2.06
N PHE A 238 4.92 22.10 -1.26
CA PHE A 238 4.71 21.96 0.18
C PHE A 238 3.24 21.97 0.62
N THR A 239 2.29 21.74 -0.30
CA THR A 239 0.84 21.86 -0.03
C THR A 239 0.38 21.01 1.15
N TYR A 240 0.91 19.80 1.28
CA TYR A 240 0.51 18.85 2.33
C TYR A 240 1.45 18.84 3.54
N TYR A 241 2.40 19.76 3.61
CA TYR A 241 3.25 19.87 4.79
C TYR A 241 2.52 20.75 5.81
N ASN A 242 2.07 20.14 6.91
CA ASN A 242 1.36 20.82 7.99
C ASN A 242 2.34 21.66 8.84
N TRP A 243 2.82 22.77 8.29
CA TRP A 243 3.87 23.58 8.91
C TRP A 243 3.45 24.17 10.26
N LEU A 244 4.32 24.09 11.26
CA LEU A 244 4.16 24.82 12.52
C LEU A 244 4.29 26.33 12.32
N THR A 245 5.26 26.74 11.50
CA THR A 245 5.46 28.14 11.08
C THR A 245 5.41 28.26 9.56
N ASN A 246 6.46 27.82 8.88
CA ASN A 246 6.58 27.65 7.42
C ASN A 246 7.99 27.11 7.09
N SER A 247 8.25 26.86 5.82
CA SER A 247 9.54 26.37 5.30
C SER A 247 10.74 27.33 5.48
N SER A 248 10.55 28.60 5.85
CA SER A 248 11.65 29.51 6.21
C SER A 248 12.04 29.51 7.68
N ALA A 249 11.39 28.67 8.51
CA ALA A 249 11.75 28.55 9.91
C ALA A 249 13.25 28.25 10.08
N GLN A 250 13.86 28.95 11.02
CA GLN A 250 15.26 28.81 11.39
C GLN A 250 15.45 29.48 12.76
N ALA A 251 15.41 28.71 13.85
CA ALA A 251 15.66 29.23 15.19
C ALA A 251 17.16 29.30 15.49
N SER A 252 17.92 28.34 14.95
CA SER A 252 19.37 28.23 14.94
C SER A 252 19.90 28.27 13.51
N THR A 253 21.12 28.74 13.27
CA THR A 253 21.77 28.66 11.95
C THR A 253 21.98 27.22 11.46
N SER A 254 21.93 26.23 12.35
CA SER A 254 21.96 24.80 11.99
C SER A 254 20.60 24.26 11.52
N ASP A 255 19.49 24.99 11.71
CA ASP A 255 18.14 24.54 11.36
C ASP A 255 17.94 24.56 9.84
N ASN A 256 18.22 23.43 9.21
CA ASN A 256 18.21 23.29 7.75
C ASN A 256 17.47 22.04 7.26
N CYS A 257 17.04 21.14 8.14
CA CYS A 257 16.39 19.89 7.77
C CYS A 257 14.89 19.90 8.07
N ILE A 258 14.09 19.42 7.12
CA ILE A 258 12.64 19.31 7.32
C ILE A 258 12.35 18.07 8.17
N VAL A 259 11.63 18.27 9.27
CA VAL A 259 11.27 17.22 10.23
C VAL A 259 9.78 17.27 10.53
N MET A 260 9.23 16.15 10.99
CA MET A 260 7.96 16.18 11.72
C MET A 260 8.22 16.33 13.21
N VAL A 261 7.37 17.10 13.88
CA VAL A 261 7.49 17.45 15.28
C VAL A 261 6.34 16.82 16.06
N ALA A 262 6.67 15.90 16.96
CA ALA A 262 5.76 15.44 18.01
C ALA A 262 6.17 16.11 19.32
N ASN A 263 5.31 16.95 19.90
CA ASN A 263 5.62 17.68 21.13
C ASN A 263 4.37 17.83 22.02
N GLY A 264 4.36 17.14 23.15
CA GLY A 264 3.24 17.11 24.08
C GLY A 264 1.98 16.53 23.44
N THR A 265 0.83 17.11 23.73
CA THR A 265 -0.47 16.72 23.15
C THR A 265 -0.81 17.48 21.87
N ASN A 266 0.11 18.30 21.35
CA ASN A 266 -0.13 19.08 20.14
C ASN A 266 -0.23 18.17 18.92
N PRO A 267 -1.01 18.57 17.89
CA PRO A 267 -0.99 17.91 16.60
C PRO A 267 0.44 17.83 16.05
N ILE A 268 0.76 16.72 15.38
CA ILE A 268 2.04 16.57 14.70
C ILE A 268 2.09 17.57 13.53
N THR A 269 3.18 18.33 13.49
CA THR A 269 3.41 19.38 12.51
C THR A 269 4.73 19.15 11.79
N THR A 270 4.96 19.89 10.72
CA THR A 270 6.25 19.96 10.02
C THR A 270 6.99 21.22 10.47
N ASP A 271 8.29 21.14 10.65
CA ASP A 271 9.13 22.33 10.82
C ASP A 271 10.53 22.12 10.24
N VAL A 272 11.35 23.17 10.24
CA VAL A 272 12.78 23.10 9.90
C VAL A 272 13.59 23.13 11.19
N ARG A 273 14.44 22.12 11.38
CA ARG A 273 15.26 21.94 12.59
C ARG A 273 16.68 21.48 12.25
N SER A 274 17.56 21.52 13.25
CA SER A 274 18.96 21.15 13.13
C SER A 274 19.10 19.81 12.43
N CYS A 275 19.99 19.75 11.44
CA CYS A 275 20.33 18.50 10.75
C CYS A 275 21.17 17.56 11.62
N ASP A 276 21.81 18.11 12.66
CA ASP A 276 22.68 17.39 13.56
C ASP A 276 21.91 16.59 14.61
N ALA A 277 22.64 15.74 15.34
CA ALA A 277 22.13 14.98 16.47
C ALA A 277 21.71 15.86 17.66
N ASP A 278 22.42 16.97 17.88
CA ASP A 278 22.15 17.90 18.98
C ASP A 278 20.97 18.80 18.63
N THR A 279 19.84 18.51 19.27
CA THR A 279 18.53 19.10 18.97
C THR A 279 17.72 19.27 20.26
N PRO A 280 16.85 20.29 20.35
CA PRO A 280 16.01 20.49 21.54
C PRO A 280 15.09 19.31 21.86
N LEU A 281 14.62 18.60 20.83
CA LEU A 281 13.94 17.31 20.95
C LEU A 281 14.78 16.26 20.23
N PRO A 282 14.96 15.06 20.79
CA PRO A 282 15.74 14.01 20.15
C PRO A 282 15.14 13.64 18.78
N ALA A 283 15.99 13.48 17.77
CA ALA A 283 15.58 12.99 16.45
C ALA A 283 15.65 11.45 16.39
N SER A 284 14.74 10.76 17.09
CA SER A 284 14.78 9.30 17.27
C SER A 284 13.87 8.51 16.32
N ILE A 285 13.31 9.14 15.29
CA ILE A 285 12.49 8.45 14.28
C ILE A 285 13.03 8.82 12.90
N VAL A 286 13.19 7.83 12.02
CA VAL A 286 13.42 8.04 10.59
C VAL A 286 12.29 7.42 9.81
N ILE A 287 11.75 8.14 8.83
CA ILE A 287 10.74 7.61 7.91
C ILE A 287 11.35 7.59 6.50
N CYS A 288 11.45 6.39 5.95
CA CYS A 288 11.87 6.13 4.59
C CYS A 288 10.66 5.85 3.70
N SER A 289 10.81 6.10 2.41
CA SER A 289 9.80 5.74 1.41
C SER A 289 10.41 5.37 0.06
N ARG A 290 9.68 4.56 -0.69
CA ARG A 290 10.01 4.18 -2.07
C ARG A 290 8.75 3.98 -2.91
N PRO A 291 8.85 4.04 -4.26
CA PRO A 291 7.73 3.66 -5.12
C PRO A 291 7.37 2.18 -4.93
N ALA A 292 6.08 1.87 -5.09
CA ALA A 292 5.61 0.49 -5.13
C ALA A 292 5.97 -0.22 -6.44
N TRP A 293 5.94 -1.55 -6.42
CA TRP A 293 6.16 -2.44 -7.57
C TRP A 293 7.58 -2.42 -8.13
N VAL A 294 8.55 -1.99 -7.32
CA VAL A 294 9.99 -1.91 -7.65
C VAL A 294 10.75 -2.99 -6.92
#